data_AF-A0AAE5N5B5-F1
#
_entry.id   AF-A0AAE5N5B5-F1
#
_cell.length_a   1.000
_cell.length_b   1.000
_cell.length_c   1.000
_cell.angle_alpha   90.00
_cell.angle_beta   90.00
_cell.angle_gamma   90.00
#
_symmetry.space_group_name_H-M   'P 1'
#
loop_
_entity.id
_entity.type
_entity.pdbx_description
1 polymer ?
#
loop_
_entity_poly.entity_id
_entity_poly.type
_entity_poly.pdbx_seq_one_letter_code
_entity_poly.pdbx_strand_id
1 'polypeptide(L)'
;MGLSPLSKIPLILRPQAWLHRRHYGEVLSPIRWWGRIPFIFYLVSMFVGWLERKRSPLDPVVRSLVSARIAQMCLCEFCVDITSMKVAERTGSSDKLLAVADWRQSPLFSDEERLALEYAEAASVTPPTVDDALRTRLAAHFDAQALTELTALIGLQNLSARFNSAMDIPAQGLCRIPEKRS
;
A
#
# COMPACT_ATOMS: atom_id res chain seq x y z
N MET A 1 17.97 -3.26 10.61
CA MET A 1 18.95 -4.32 10.21
C MET A 1 20.03 -3.64 9.36
N GLY A 2 21.33 -3.74 9.67
CA GLY A 2 22.40 -2.90 9.09
C GLY A 2 22.76 -3.13 7.61
N LEU A 3 21.81 -3.53 6.77
CA LEU A 3 22.02 -3.79 5.35
C LEU A 3 21.97 -2.48 4.56
N SER A 4 23.14 -2.04 4.09
CA SER A 4 23.26 -0.84 3.27
C SER A 4 22.49 -0.96 1.94
N PRO A 5 21.93 0.14 1.41
CA PRO A 5 21.25 0.10 0.12
C PRO A 5 22.23 -0.17 -1.04
N LEU A 6 21.77 -0.84 -2.10
CA LEU A 6 22.58 -0.99 -3.31
C LEU A 6 22.94 0.38 -3.90
N SER A 7 24.21 0.53 -4.27
CA SER A 7 24.73 1.75 -4.92
C SER A 7 24.35 1.82 -6.40
N LYS A 8 24.27 0.68 -7.08
CA LYS A 8 23.91 0.56 -8.50
C LYS A 8 22.63 -0.25 -8.66
N ILE A 9 21.72 0.24 -9.51
CA ILE A 9 20.48 -0.46 -9.86
C ILE A 9 20.78 -1.54 -10.93
N PRO A 10 20.38 -2.80 -10.70
CA PRO A 10 20.51 -3.88 -11.68
C PRO A 10 19.88 -3.54 -13.04
N LEU A 11 20.45 -4.05 -14.13
CA LEU A 11 20.04 -3.73 -15.50
C LEU A 11 18.54 -3.97 -15.75
N ILE A 12 18.02 -5.13 -15.32
CA ILE A 12 16.60 -5.51 -15.46
C ILE A 12 15.64 -4.55 -14.74
N LEU A 13 16.12 -3.83 -13.73
CA LEU A 13 15.33 -2.88 -12.93
C LEU A 13 15.44 -1.43 -13.42
N ARG A 14 16.29 -1.15 -14.43
CA ARG A 14 16.47 0.21 -14.96
C ARG A 14 15.19 0.81 -15.60
N PRO A 15 14.38 0.06 -16.37
CA PRO A 15 13.12 0.59 -16.90
C PRO A 15 12.17 1.03 -15.78
N GLN A 16 12.10 0.23 -14.71
CA GLN A 16 11.31 0.55 -13.53
C GLN A 16 11.87 1.78 -12.80
N ALA A 17 13.18 1.86 -12.60
CA ALA A 17 13.81 3.03 -11.97
C ALA A 17 13.56 4.32 -12.77
N TRP A 18 13.55 4.23 -14.11
CA TRP A 18 13.16 5.35 -14.97
C TRP A 18 11.69 5.74 -14.75
N LEU A 19 10.78 4.77 -14.67
CA LEU A 19 9.37 5.03 -14.41
C LEU A 19 9.16 5.69 -13.03
N HIS A 20 9.90 5.24 -12.02
CA HIS A 20 9.87 5.86 -10.69
C HIS A 20 10.25 7.34 -10.76
N ARG A 21 11.38 7.68 -11.39
CA ARG A 21 11.80 9.08 -11.55
C ARG A 21 10.76 9.92 -12.28
N ARG A 22 10.13 9.35 -13.31
CA ARG A 22 9.09 10.05 -14.07
C ARG A 22 7.83 10.33 -13.24
N HIS A 23 7.44 9.41 -12.36
CA HIS A 23 6.18 9.52 -11.62
C HIS A 23 6.34 10.18 -10.24
N TYR A 24 7.41 9.86 -9.51
CA TYR A 24 7.66 10.31 -8.14
C TYR A 24 8.79 11.35 -8.04
N GLY A 25 9.42 11.73 -9.15
CA GLY A 25 10.57 12.65 -9.18
C GLY A 25 11.91 11.99 -8.80
N GLU A 26 11.88 10.85 -8.12
CA GLU A 26 13.06 10.09 -7.72
C GLU A 26 12.87 8.57 -7.82
N VAL A 27 13.93 7.82 -7.55
CA VAL A 27 13.84 6.36 -7.52
C VAL A 27 13.39 5.91 -6.13
N LEU A 28 12.29 5.17 -6.06
CA LEU A 28 11.81 4.60 -4.80
C LEU A 28 12.86 3.70 -4.13
N SER A 29 13.15 3.98 -2.87
CA SER A 29 14.13 3.34 -1.98
C SER A 29 14.07 1.82 -2.02
N PRO A 30 12.91 1.14 -1.93
CA PRO A 30 12.87 -0.32 -1.86
C PRO A 30 13.59 -1.04 -2.99
N ILE A 31 13.71 -0.44 -4.19
CA ILE A 31 14.46 -1.03 -5.32
C ILE A 31 15.92 -1.31 -4.95
N ARG A 32 16.50 -0.57 -4.00
CA ARG A 32 17.89 -0.71 -3.56
C ARG A 32 18.08 -1.84 -2.56
N TRP A 33 17.02 -2.31 -1.89
CA TRP A 33 17.07 -3.48 -1.02
C TRP A 33 16.66 -4.73 -1.80
N TRP A 34 15.49 -4.68 -2.41
CA TRP A 34 14.97 -5.74 -3.26
C TRP A 34 15.84 -6.04 -4.49
N GLY A 35 16.60 -5.06 -4.99
CA GLY A 35 17.49 -5.22 -6.14
C GLY A 35 18.58 -6.28 -5.98
N ARG A 36 18.76 -6.86 -4.78
CA ARG A 36 19.61 -8.04 -4.55
C ARG A 36 19.03 -9.32 -5.18
N ILE A 37 17.73 -9.36 -5.38
CA ILE A 37 16.99 -10.43 -6.06
C ILE A 37 16.17 -9.83 -7.21
N PRO A 38 16.84 -9.28 -8.24
CA PRO A 38 16.22 -8.31 -9.15
C PRO A 38 15.11 -8.90 -10.03
N PHE A 39 15.19 -10.20 -10.35
CA PHE A 39 14.11 -10.88 -11.08
C PHE A 39 12.83 -10.99 -10.23
N ILE A 40 12.96 -11.35 -8.95
CA ILE A 40 11.81 -11.41 -8.02
C ILE A 40 11.22 -10.02 -7.85
N PHE A 41 12.04 -8.99 -7.66
CA PHE A 41 11.53 -7.63 -7.52
C PHE A 41 10.81 -7.13 -8.78
N TYR A 42 11.31 -7.49 -9.96
CA TYR A 42 10.63 -7.21 -11.22
C TYR A 42 9.21 -7.83 -11.24
N LEU A 43 9.06 -9.10 -10.84
CA LEU A 43 7.75 -9.76 -10.75
C LEU A 43 6.82 -9.10 -9.72
N VAL A 44 7.33 -8.76 -8.53
CA VAL A 44 6.59 -8.02 -7.51
C VAL A 44 6.11 -6.67 -8.05
N SER A 45 6.97 -5.98 -8.80
CA SER A 45 6.65 -4.66 -9.37
C SER A 45 5.61 -4.74 -10.48
N MET A 46 5.67 -5.78 -11.31
CA MET A 46 4.62 -6.08 -12.29
C MET A 46 3.29 -6.40 -11.60
N PHE A 47 3.32 -7.12 -10.49
CA PHE A 47 2.11 -7.42 -9.70
C PHE A 47 1.50 -6.14 -9.10
N VAL A 48 2.31 -5.26 -8.51
CA VAL A 48 1.86 -3.92 -8.07
C VAL A 48 1.23 -3.16 -9.24
N GLY A 49 1.91 -3.11 -10.39
CA GLY A 49 1.42 -2.41 -11.58
C GLY A 49 0.08 -2.95 -12.08
N TRP A 50 -0.14 -4.26 -12.00
CA TRP A 50 -1.40 -4.90 -12.38
C TRP A 50 -2.53 -4.52 -11.44
N LEU A 51 -2.32 -4.57 -10.11
CA LEU A 51 -3.34 -4.17 -9.14
C LEU A 51 -3.61 -2.65 -9.15
N GLU A 52 -2.63 -1.85 -9.55
CA GLU A 52 -2.77 -0.38 -9.62
C GLU A 52 -3.37 0.12 -10.94
N ARG A 53 -3.66 -0.75 -11.91
CA ARG A 53 -4.17 -0.37 -13.24
C ARG A 53 -5.50 0.39 -13.18
N LYS A 54 -5.73 1.26 -14.17
CA LYS A 54 -6.96 2.09 -14.26
C LYS A 54 -8.26 1.30 -14.41
N ARG A 55 -8.20 0.09 -14.97
CA ARG A 55 -9.36 -0.79 -15.21
C ARG A 55 -9.60 -1.80 -14.08
N SER A 56 -9.01 -1.61 -12.90
CA SER A 56 -9.34 -2.43 -11.74
C SER A 56 -10.81 -2.19 -11.37
N PRO A 57 -11.58 -3.22 -10.97
CA PRO A 57 -12.92 -3.06 -10.43
C PRO A 57 -12.92 -2.38 -9.06
N LEU A 58 -11.77 -2.28 -8.39
CA LEU A 58 -11.64 -1.61 -7.09
C LEU A 58 -11.43 -0.11 -7.26
N ASP A 59 -12.21 0.66 -6.49
CA ASP A 59 -12.03 2.10 -6.39
C ASP A 59 -10.57 2.44 -6.03
N PRO A 60 -9.91 3.37 -6.75
CA PRO A 60 -8.56 3.81 -6.43
C PRO A 60 -8.38 4.28 -4.97
N VAL A 61 -9.36 4.98 -4.39
CA VAL A 61 -9.34 5.42 -3.00
C VAL A 61 -9.35 4.23 -2.06
N VAL A 62 -10.24 3.25 -2.27
CA VAL A 62 -10.27 2.00 -1.47
C VAL A 62 -8.90 1.30 -1.47
N ARG A 63 -8.29 1.15 -2.66
CA ARG A 63 -6.95 0.54 -2.78
C ARG A 63 -5.88 1.30 -1.99
N SER A 64 -5.91 2.63 -2.02
CA SER A 64 -4.96 3.46 -1.26
C SER A 64 -5.20 3.39 0.23
N LEU A 65 -6.45 3.42 0.69
CA LEU A 65 -6.80 3.36 2.11
C LEU A 65 -6.40 2.02 2.73
N VAL A 66 -6.70 0.91 2.06
CA VAL A 66 -6.28 -0.44 2.47
C VAL A 66 -4.76 -0.53 2.55
N SER A 67 -4.06 -0.02 1.53
CA SER A 67 -2.59 -0.02 1.51
C SER A 67 -2.00 0.81 2.66
N ALA A 68 -2.56 2.00 2.91
CA ALA A 68 -2.14 2.87 4.00
C ALA A 68 -2.37 2.22 5.37
N ARG A 69 -3.53 1.57 5.56
CA ARG A 69 -3.83 0.92 6.83
C ARG A 69 -2.90 -0.26 7.13
N ILE A 70 -2.61 -1.09 6.13
CA ILE A 70 -1.67 -2.20 6.28
C ILE A 70 -0.26 -1.68 6.56
N ALA A 71 0.16 -0.61 5.88
CA ALA A 71 1.46 0.04 6.13
C ALA A 71 1.60 0.51 7.58
N GLN A 72 0.55 1.11 8.15
CA GLN A 72 0.50 1.52 9.56
C GLN A 72 0.58 0.31 10.51
N MET A 73 -0.20 -0.75 10.27
CA MET A 73 -0.20 -1.95 11.11
C MET A 73 1.15 -2.67 11.11
N CYS A 74 1.89 -2.60 9.99
CA CYS A 74 3.21 -3.20 9.86
C CYS A 74 4.36 -2.26 10.24
N LEU A 75 4.07 -1.03 10.71
CA LEU A 75 5.08 -0.02 11.04
C LEU A 75 6.11 0.18 9.92
N CYS A 76 5.67 0.21 8.65
CA CYS A 76 6.54 0.40 7.50
C CYS A 76 6.63 1.90 7.14
N GLU A 77 7.68 2.60 7.55
CA GLU A 77 7.85 4.03 7.30
C GLU A 77 7.76 4.41 5.81
N PHE A 78 8.53 3.75 4.95
CA PHE A 78 8.45 3.95 3.50
C PHE A 78 7.03 3.74 2.96
N CYS A 79 6.36 2.69 3.41
CA CYS A 79 5.03 2.34 2.92
C CYS A 79 4.01 3.37 3.38
N VAL A 80 4.09 3.83 4.63
CA VAL A 80 3.24 4.90 5.16
C VAL A 80 3.43 6.15 4.31
N ASP A 81 4.68 6.56 4.04
CA ASP A 81 4.99 7.73 3.21
C ASP A 81 4.35 7.65 1.81
N ILE A 82 4.64 6.60 1.03
CA ILE A 82 4.12 6.49 -0.35
C ILE A 82 2.60 6.31 -0.39
N THR A 83 2.01 5.54 0.52
CA THR A 83 0.56 5.33 0.55
C THR A 83 -0.18 6.59 1.00
N SER A 84 0.40 7.37 1.90
CA SER A 84 -0.15 8.65 2.33
C SER A 84 -0.22 9.65 1.17
N MET A 85 0.85 9.76 0.39
CA MET A 85 0.86 10.55 -0.84
C MET A 85 -0.27 10.10 -1.79
N LYS A 86 -0.41 8.79 -2.02
CA LYS A 86 -1.47 8.24 -2.89
C LYS A 86 -2.89 8.47 -2.36
N VAL A 87 -3.12 8.43 -1.05
CA VAL A 87 -4.43 8.76 -0.46
C VAL A 87 -4.74 10.23 -0.72
N ALA A 88 -3.79 11.13 -0.45
CA ALA A 88 -3.97 12.56 -0.65
C ALA A 88 -4.24 12.91 -2.12
N GLU A 89 -3.49 12.32 -3.06
CA GLU A 89 -3.69 12.53 -4.49
C GLU A 89 -5.06 12.05 -4.98
N ARG A 90 -5.51 10.87 -4.54
CA ARG A 90 -6.77 10.27 -5.03
C ARG A 90 -8.02 10.89 -4.42
N THR A 91 -7.91 11.39 -3.19
CA THR A 91 -9.04 12.05 -2.50
C THR A 91 -9.03 13.57 -2.68
N GLY A 92 -7.91 14.15 -3.13
CA GLY A 92 -7.71 15.59 -3.18
C GLY A 92 -7.61 16.26 -1.80
N SER A 93 -7.49 15.49 -0.70
CA SER A 93 -7.43 15.99 0.67
C SER A 93 -6.56 15.08 1.55
N SER A 94 -5.97 15.65 2.61
CA SER A 94 -5.30 14.89 3.66
C SER A 94 -6.24 14.31 4.72
N ASP A 95 -7.54 14.61 4.69
CA ASP A 95 -8.46 14.28 5.79
C ASP A 95 -8.60 12.77 6.02
N LYS A 96 -8.86 12.00 4.95
CA LYS A 96 -8.94 10.53 5.07
C LYS A 96 -7.61 9.91 5.46
N LEU A 97 -6.51 10.46 4.96
CA LEU A 97 -5.17 10.04 5.33
C LEU A 97 -4.96 10.18 6.85
N LEU A 98 -5.25 11.35 7.41
CA LEU A 98 -5.08 11.61 8.84
C LEU A 98 -6.04 10.79 9.70
N ALA A 99 -7.21 10.42 9.17
CA ALA A 99 -8.23 9.67 9.89
C ALA A 99 -8.18 8.15 9.70
N VAL A 100 -7.35 7.61 8.80
CA VAL A 100 -7.40 6.17 8.44
C VAL A 100 -7.01 5.26 9.59
N ALA A 101 -6.21 5.74 10.55
CA ALA A 101 -5.87 4.96 11.75
C ALA A 101 -7.09 4.73 12.65
N ASP A 102 -8.02 5.70 12.67
CA ASP A 102 -9.22 5.76 13.51
C ASP A 102 -10.51 5.61 12.67
N TRP A 103 -10.41 4.94 11.53
CA TRP A 103 -11.47 4.86 10.52
C TRP A 103 -12.83 4.40 11.05
N ARG A 104 -12.85 3.56 12.09
CA ARG A 104 -14.09 3.07 12.73
C ARG A 104 -14.93 4.21 13.29
N GLN A 105 -14.28 5.23 13.85
CA GLN A 105 -14.93 6.35 14.52
C GLN A 105 -15.12 7.56 13.58
N SER A 106 -14.39 7.59 12.46
CA SER A 106 -14.41 8.74 11.55
C SER A 106 -15.60 8.72 10.59
N PRO A 107 -16.37 9.82 10.46
CA PRO A 107 -17.49 9.91 9.52
C PRO A 107 -17.04 10.03 8.05
N LEU A 108 -15.73 10.10 7.79
CA LEU A 108 -15.19 10.33 6.44
C LEU A 108 -15.25 9.10 5.52
N PHE A 109 -15.50 7.91 6.07
CA PHE A 109 -15.40 6.64 5.35
C PHE A 109 -16.78 6.09 5.01
N SER A 110 -16.97 5.74 3.73
CA SER A 110 -18.17 5.05 3.25
C SER A 110 -18.26 3.62 3.79
N ASP A 111 -19.41 2.98 3.65
CA ASP A 111 -19.61 1.58 4.05
C ASP A 111 -18.67 0.63 3.29
N GLU A 112 -18.44 0.87 2.00
CA GLU A 112 -17.47 0.12 1.18
C GLU A 112 -16.05 0.25 1.73
N GLU A 113 -15.61 1.48 2.01
CA GLU A 113 -14.27 1.75 2.53
C GLU A 113 -14.07 1.14 3.91
N ARG A 114 -15.09 1.25 4.78
CA ARG A 114 -15.09 0.64 6.12
C ARG A 114 -14.98 -0.88 6.04
N LEU A 115 -15.76 -1.52 5.16
CA LEU A 115 -15.72 -2.97 4.98
C LEU A 115 -14.36 -3.44 4.43
N ALA A 116 -13.79 -2.71 3.47
CA ALA A 116 -12.47 -3.02 2.93
C ALA A 116 -11.35 -2.83 3.99
N LEU A 117 -11.43 -1.80 4.83
CA LEU A 117 -10.50 -1.57 5.94
C LEU A 117 -10.63 -2.64 7.02
N GLU A 118 -11.85 -3.03 7.39
CA GLU A 118 -12.11 -4.14 8.32
C GLU A 118 -11.47 -5.43 7.82
N TYR A 119 -11.67 -5.74 6.54
CA TYR A 119 -11.07 -6.91 5.91
C TYR A 119 -9.55 -6.85 5.86
N ALA A 120 -8.99 -5.71 5.49
CA ALA A 120 -7.55 -5.49 5.48
C ALA A 120 -6.93 -5.73 6.86
N GLU A 121 -7.55 -5.22 7.94
CA GLU A 121 -7.06 -5.45 9.29
C GLU A 121 -7.16 -6.93 9.70
N ALA A 122 -8.34 -7.54 9.52
CA ALA A 122 -8.58 -8.93 9.91
C ALA A 122 -7.67 -9.92 9.16
N ALA A 123 -7.37 -9.66 7.90
CA ALA A 123 -6.45 -10.48 7.10
C ALA A 123 -4.97 -10.23 7.40
N SER A 124 -4.62 -9.10 8.02
CA SER A 124 -3.23 -8.70 8.26
C SER A 124 -2.71 -9.03 9.66
N VAL A 125 -3.58 -9.24 10.65
CA VAL A 125 -3.18 -9.68 11.99
C VAL A 125 -2.59 -11.10 11.99
N THR A 126 -1.88 -11.46 13.06
CA THR A 126 -1.26 -12.79 13.22
C THR A 126 -1.69 -13.40 14.55
N PRO A 127 -2.51 -14.47 14.57
CA PRO A 127 -3.09 -15.14 13.39
C PRO A 127 -4.16 -14.28 12.68
N PRO A 128 -4.43 -14.49 11.38
CA PRO A 128 -5.54 -13.84 10.68
C PRO A 128 -6.90 -14.17 11.31
N THR A 129 -7.82 -13.21 11.32
CA THR A 129 -9.12 -13.31 12.01
C THR A 129 -10.32 -13.09 11.10
N VAL A 130 -10.19 -13.42 9.80
CA VAL A 130 -11.31 -13.32 8.86
C VAL A 130 -12.31 -14.44 9.17
N ASP A 131 -13.49 -14.08 9.67
CA ASP A 131 -14.57 -15.02 10.01
C ASP A 131 -15.62 -15.15 8.89
N ASP A 132 -16.62 -16.03 9.11
CA ASP A 132 -17.68 -16.27 8.12
C ASP A 132 -18.61 -15.06 7.97
N ALA A 133 -18.87 -14.33 9.05
CA ALA A 133 -19.72 -13.14 9.01
C ALA A 133 -19.11 -12.05 8.12
N LEU A 134 -17.81 -11.81 8.24
CA LEU A 134 -17.06 -10.90 7.39
C LEU A 134 -17.01 -11.39 5.95
N ARG A 135 -16.77 -12.69 5.72
CA ARG A 135 -16.83 -13.30 4.37
C ARG A 135 -18.18 -13.07 3.70
N THR A 136 -19.29 -13.27 4.42
CA THR A 136 -20.64 -13.04 3.89
C THR A 136 -20.88 -11.57 3.54
N ARG A 137 -20.50 -10.65 4.43
CA ARG A 137 -20.61 -9.19 4.17
C ARG A 137 -19.78 -8.76 2.96
N LEU A 138 -18.55 -9.28 2.83
CA LEU A 138 -17.68 -9.01 1.68
C LEU A 138 -18.29 -9.52 0.38
N ALA A 139 -18.80 -10.75 0.35
CA ALA A 139 -19.42 -11.34 -0.84
C ALA A 139 -20.74 -10.65 -1.25
N ALA A 140 -21.43 -10.01 -0.29
CA ALA A 140 -22.63 -9.22 -0.58
C ALA A 140 -22.31 -7.83 -1.16
N HIS A 141 -21.09 -7.32 -0.95
CA HIS A 141 -20.72 -5.95 -1.33
C HIS A 141 -19.77 -5.89 -2.54
N PHE A 142 -18.85 -6.85 -2.64
CA PHE A 142 -17.88 -6.95 -3.72
C PHE A 142 -18.21 -8.14 -4.61
N ASP A 143 -18.13 -7.95 -5.93
CA ASP A 143 -18.17 -9.08 -6.86
C ASP A 143 -16.91 -9.98 -6.69
N ALA A 144 -16.97 -11.17 -7.29
CA ALA A 144 -15.89 -12.16 -7.18
C ALA A 144 -14.53 -11.64 -7.66
N GLN A 145 -14.51 -10.78 -8.70
CA GLN A 145 -13.27 -10.23 -9.23
C GLN A 145 -12.71 -9.16 -8.30
N ALA A 146 -13.54 -8.23 -7.84
CA ALA A 146 -13.18 -7.18 -6.89
C ALA A 146 -12.66 -7.76 -5.57
N LEU A 147 -13.35 -8.76 -5.01
CA LEU A 147 -12.92 -9.42 -3.79
C LEU A 147 -11.58 -10.16 -3.95
N THR A 148 -11.37 -10.81 -5.11
CA THR A 148 -10.09 -11.47 -5.42
C THR A 148 -8.96 -10.45 -5.56
N GLU A 149 -9.18 -9.32 -6.25
CA GLU A 149 -8.19 -8.25 -6.36
C GLU A 149 -7.90 -7.59 -5.01
N LEU A 150 -8.91 -7.43 -4.15
CA LEU A 150 -8.75 -6.84 -2.82
C LEU A 150 -7.90 -7.76 -1.93
N THR A 151 -8.20 -9.06 -1.96
CA THR A 151 -7.41 -10.08 -1.24
C THR A 151 -5.96 -10.10 -1.72
N ALA A 152 -5.76 -10.06 -3.04
CA ALA A 152 -4.43 -10.02 -3.67
C ALA A 152 -3.65 -8.76 -3.29
N LEU A 153 -4.33 -7.60 -3.25
CA LEU A 153 -3.75 -6.34 -2.78
C LEU A 153 -3.33 -6.44 -1.31
N ILE A 154 -4.21 -6.94 -0.43
CA ILE A 154 -3.90 -7.09 1.00
C ILE A 154 -2.67 -7.99 1.18
N GLY A 155 -2.60 -9.14 0.50
CA GLY A 155 -1.45 -10.04 0.54
C GLY A 155 -0.15 -9.36 0.08
N LEU A 156 -0.20 -8.63 -1.05
CA LEU A 156 0.94 -7.90 -1.58
C LEU A 156 1.41 -6.77 -0.65
N GLN A 157 0.48 -6.03 -0.04
CA GLN A 157 0.83 -4.97 0.91
C GLN A 157 1.43 -5.54 2.19
N ASN A 158 0.92 -6.67 2.67
CA ASN A 158 1.52 -7.38 3.80
C ASN A 158 2.95 -7.85 3.49
N LEU A 159 3.19 -8.42 2.31
CA LEU A 159 4.53 -8.79 1.85
C LEU A 159 5.46 -7.57 1.82
N SER A 160 5.04 -6.50 1.14
CA SER A 160 5.83 -5.29 0.97
C SER A 160 6.12 -4.60 2.31
N ALA A 161 5.10 -4.40 3.14
CA ALA A 161 5.23 -3.68 4.39
C ALA A 161 6.06 -4.45 5.43
N ARG A 162 5.85 -5.77 5.58
CA ARG A 162 6.67 -6.58 6.48
C ARG A 162 8.12 -6.66 6.01
N PHE A 163 8.36 -6.82 4.71
CA PHE A 163 9.72 -6.83 4.18
C PHE A 163 10.42 -5.49 4.44
N ASN A 164 9.79 -4.38 4.04
CA ASN A 164 10.40 -3.05 4.15
C ASN A 164 10.62 -2.65 5.62
N SER A 165 9.68 -2.98 6.52
CA SER A 165 9.83 -2.77 7.96
C SER A 165 10.98 -3.60 8.55
N ALA A 166 11.04 -4.90 8.24
CA ALA A 166 12.14 -5.77 8.72
C ALA A 166 13.51 -5.33 8.20
N MET A 167 13.56 -4.77 6.99
CA MET A 167 14.77 -4.23 6.37
C MET A 167 15.08 -2.79 6.78
N ASP A 168 14.24 -2.18 7.63
CA ASP A 168 14.42 -0.83 8.16
C ASP A 168 14.58 0.22 7.05
N ILE A 169 13.71 0.14 6.03
CA ILE A 169 13.72 1.04 4.88
C ILE A 169 13.01 2.34 5.27
N PRO A 170 13.72 3.49 5.30
CA PRO A 170 13.18 4.74 5.80
C PRO A 170 12.17 5.36 4.83
N ALA A 171 11.36 6.29 5.35
CA ALA A 171 10.58 7.21 4.52
C ALA A 171 11.47 8.01 3.55
N GLN A 172 10.88 8.46 2.44
CA GLN A 172 11.56 9.26 1.41
C GLN A 172 11.07 10.71 1.34
N GLY A 173 10.04 11.08 2.10
CA GLY A 173 9.45 12.42 2.04
C GLY A 173 8.60 12.62 0.79
N LEU A 174 7.95 11.56 0.31
CA LEU A 174 7.05 11.58 -0.84
C LEU A 174 5.75 12.31 -0.50
N CYS A 175 5.17 12.02 0.67
CA CYS A 175 3.99 12.70 1.17
C CYS A 175 4.41 14.01 1.85
N ARG A 176 3.95 15.13 1.28
CA ARG A 176 4.09 16.46 1.87
C ARG A 176 2.72 16.91 2.34
N ILE A 177 2.29 16.44 3.52
CA ILE A 177 1.11 17.01 4.17
C ILE A 177 1.49 18.44 4.57
N PRO A 178 0.70 19.47 4.23
CA PRO A 178 0.91 20.80 4.80
C PRO A 178 0.87 20.68 6.32
N GLU A 179 1.95 21.03 7.01
CA GLU A 179 1.91 21.12 8.46
C GLU A 179 0.74 22.03 8.83
N LYS A 180 -0.18 21.54 9.68
CA LYS A 180 -1.18 22.41 10.30
C LYS A 180 -0.39 23.52 10.99
N ARG A 181 -0.49 24.75 10.48
CA ARG A 181 -0.05 25.94 11.23
C ARG A 181 -0.80 25.91 12.56
N SER A 182 -0.08 25.57 13.62
CA SER A 182 -0.50 25.71 15.01
C SER A 182 -0.73 27.18 15.34
#